data_AF-A0AAX0WYB6-F1
#
_entry.id   AF-A0AAX0WYB6-F1
#
_cell.length_a   1.000
_cell.length_b   1.000
_cell.length_c   1.000
_cell.angle_alpha   90.00
_cell.angle_beta   90.00
_cell.angle_gamma   90.00
#
_symmetry.space_group_name_H-M   'P 1'
#
loop_
_entity.id
_entity.type
_entity.pdbx_description
1 polymer ?
#
loop_
_entity_poly.entity_id
_entity_poly.type
_entity_poly.pdbx_seq_one_letter_code
_entity_poly.pdbx_strand_id
1 'polypeptide(L)'
;MSKAKINSEVPQKFIPVGLKRQISVAYTSPDGRLTSDDPNSYVGDERVAYQDALLSQHPNSGYADGILEARQKKPGFFAPQKKEVSADSEPSAPTCSS
;
A
#
# COMPACT_ATOMS: atom_id res chain seq x y z
N MET A 1 14.20 -8.77 53.94
CA MET A 1 13.53 -9.85 53.18
C MET A 1 12.16 -9.29 52.78
N SER A 2 11.68 -9.16 51.55
CA SER A 2 11.99 -9.76 50.25
C SER A 2 11.47 -8.84 49.12
N LYS A 3 12.05 -8.96 47.92
CA LYS A 3 11.85 -8.16 46.70
C LYS A 3 10.45 -8.35 46.07
N ALA A 4 9.95 -7.32 45.35
CA ALA A 4 9.24 -7.52 44.07
C ALA A 4 9.27 -6.23 43.23
N LYS A 5 10.06 -6.24 42.15
CA LYS A 5 9.89 -5.38 40.98
C LYS A 5 8.76 -5.99 40.15
N ILE A 6 7.83 -5.18 39.64
CA ILE A 6 6.96 -5.61 38.55
C ILE A 6 6.93 -4.47 37.54
N ASN A 7 7.67 -4.67 36.45
CA ASN A 7 7.63 -3.83 35.26
C ASN A 7 6.21 -3.89 34.69
N SER A 8 5.57 -2.75 34.39
CA SER A 8 4.32 -2.77 33.65
C SER A 8 4.64 -3.07 32.19
N GLU A 9 4.57 -4.35 31.85
CA GLU A 9 4.66 -4.84 30.47
C GLU A 9 3.52 -4.23 29.66
N VAL A 10 3.90 -3.49 28.62
CA VAL A 10 3.02 -3.05 27.54
C VAL A 10 2.31 -4.30 27.00
N PRO A 11 0.97 -4.30 26.81
CA PRO A 11 0.27 -5.46 26.29
C PRO A 11 0.79 -5.76 24.88
N GLN A 12 1.59 -6.83 24.75
CA GLN A 12 1.95 -7.39 23.46
C GLN A 12 0.69 -8.00 22.85
N LYS A 13 0.12 -7.28 21.89
CA LYS A 13 -1.02 -7.75 21.10
C LYS A 13 -0.55 -8.97 20.30
N PHE A 14 -0.88 -10.17 20.79
CA PHE A 14 -0.62 -11.43 20.08
C PHE A 14 -1.30 -11.37 18.71
N ILE A 15 -0.51 -11.16 17.67
CA ILE A 15 -0.96 -11.35 16.29
C ILE A 15 -1.01 -12.87 16.10
N PRO A 16 -2.18 -13.47 15.86
CA PRO A 16 -2.25 -14.91 15.62
C PRO A 16 -1.37 -15.25 14.42
N VAL A 17 -0.57 -16.31 14.58
CA VAL A 17 0.30 -16.87 13.52
C VAL A 17 -0.58 -17.58 12.49
N GLY A 18 -1.45 -16.83 11.81
CA GLY A 18 -1.95 -17.21 10.51
C GLY A 18 -0.91 -16.75 9.51
N LEU A 19 -0.51 -17.61 8.56
CA LEU A 19 0.29 -17.16 7.42
C LEU A 19 -0.37 -15.88 6.88
N LYS A 20 0.30 -14.73 7.00
CA LYS A 20 -0.17 -13.50 6.37
C LYS A 20 -0.23 -13.81 4.88
N ARG A 21 -1.46 -13.99 4.44
CA ARG A 21 -1.77 -14.57 3.15
C ARG A 21 -1.36 -13.56 2.09
N GLN A 22 -0.27 -13.85 1.39
CA GLN A 22 0.18 -13.13 0.19
C GLN A 22 -0.67 -13.57 -1.02
N ILE A 23 -1.99 -13.55 -0.87
CA ILE A 23 -2.95 -13.81 -1.95
C ILE A 23 -3.55 -12.49 -2.37
N SER A 24 -3.94 -12.40 -3.64
CA SER A 24 -4.83 -11.37 -4.13
C SER A 24 -6.06 -11.31 -3.22
N VAL A 25 -6.21 -10.17 -2.54
CA VAL A 25 -7.33 -9.94 -1.64
C VAL A 25 -8.38 -9.18 -2.44
N ALA A 26 -9.59 -9.72 -2.53
CA ALA A 26 -10.70 -8.95 -3.07
C ALA A 26 -11.15 -7.90 -2.04
N TYR A 27 -11.34 -6.68 -2.48
CA TYR A 27 -11.82 -5.56 -1.66
C TYR A 27 -12.79 -4.72 -2.47
N THR A 28 -13.63 -3.97 -1.76
CA THR A 28 -14.52 -3.00 -2.36
C THR A 28 -13.69 -1.75 -2.68
N SER A 29 -13.60 -1.38 -3.95
CA SER A 29 -12.93 -0.15 -4.38
C SER A 29 -13.72 1.10 -3.98
N PRO A 30 -13.12 2.29 -4.05
CA PRO A 30 -13.78 3.55 -3.68
C PRO A 30 -15.05 3.86 -4.50
N ASP A 31 -15.15 3.32 -5.72
CA ASP A 31 -16.32 3.42 -6.60
C ASP A 31 -17.41 2.38 -6.27
N GLY A 32 -17.21 1.57 -5.23
CA GLY A 32 -18.17 0.57 -4.76
C GLY A 32 -18.13 -0.76 -5.51
N ARG A 33 -17.22 -0.94 -6.47
CA ARG A 33 -17.05 -2.20 -7.19
C ARG A 33 -16.22 -3.19 -6.39
N LEU A 34 -16.44 -4.49 -6.60
CA LEU A 34 -15.54 -5.50 -6.06
C LEU A 34 -14.36 -5.67 -7.01
N THR A 35 -13.14 -5.44 -6.53
CA THR A 35 -11.91 -5.60 -7.30
C THR A 35 -10.90 -6.45 -6.53
N SER A 36 -9.90 -6.97 -7.24
CA SER A 36 -8.70 -7.60 -6.68
C SER A 36 -7.42 -6.98 -7.26
N ASP A 37 -7.54 -5.82 -7.91
CA ASP A 37 -6.43 -5.10 -8.53
C ASP A 37 -5.44 -4.60 -7.47
N ASP A 38 -4.15 -4.56 -7.83
CA ASP A 38 -3.12 -3.99 -6.98
C ASP A 38 -3.37 -2.48 -6.83
N PRO A 39 -3.55 -1.95 -5.62
CA PRO A 39 -3.66 -0.51 -5.40
C PRO A 39 -2.50 0.28 -6.02
N ASN A 40 -1.32 -0.33 -6.14
CA ASN A 40 -0.16 0.30 -6.76
C ASN A 40 -0.24 0.40 -8.29
N SER A 41 -1.18 -0.26 -8.96
CA SER A 41 -1.42 -0.07 -10.39
C SER A 41 -2.05 1.30 -10.70
N TYR A 42 -2.66 1.95 -9.71
CA TYR A 42 -3.23 3.29 -9.83
C TYR A 42 -2.20 4.39 -9.52
N VAL A 43 -2.55 5.63 -9.85
CA VAL A 43 -1.67 6.81 -9.70
C VAL A 43 -2.39 7.92 -8.94
N GLY A 44 -1.64 8.78 -8.23
CA GLY A 44 -2.18 9.96 -7.55
C GLY A 44 -3.21 9.63 -6.48
N ASP A 45 -4.28 10.44 -6.42
CA ASP A 45 -5.32 10.33 -5.38
C ASP A 45 -6.12 9.03 -5.48
N GLU A 46 -6.27 8.48 -6.69
CA GLU A 46 -6.92 7.17 -6.88
C GLU A 46 -6.13 6.07 -6.17
N ARG A 47 -4.81 6.03 -6.33
CA ARG A 47 -3.96 5.07 -5.60
C ARG A 47 -4.18 5.19 -4.09
N VAL A 48 -4.21 6.40 -3.56
CA VAL A 48 -4.40 6.62 -2.12
C VAL A 48 -5.76 6.07 -1.67
N ALA A 49 -6.83 6.37 -2.40
CA ALA A 49 -8.16 5.90 -2.08
C ALA A 49 -8.27 4.36 -2.12
N TYR A 50 -7.69 3.71 -3.14
CA TYR A 50 -7.68 2.25 -3.24
C TYR A 50 -6.83 1.60 -2.14
N GLN A 51 -5.68 2.18 -1.79
CA GLN A 51 -4.88 1.72 -0.66
C GLN A 51 -5.63 1.85 0.67
N ASP A 52 -6.29 2.98 0.90
CA ASP A 52 -7.08 3.21 2.13
C ASP A 52 -8.28 2.26 2.21
N ALA A 53 -8.95 2.01 1.08
CA ALA A 53 -10.02 1.03 0.99
C ALA A 53 -9.53 -0.37 1.36
N LEU A 54 -8.37 -0.80 0.85
CA LEU A 54 -7.77 -2.09 1.19
C LEU A 54 -7.33 -2.15 2.66
N LEU A 55 -6.70 -1.10 3.18
CA LEU A 55 -6.26 -1.02 4.58
C LEU A 55 -7.45 -1.10 5.56
N SER A 56 -8.58 -0.47 5.23
CA SER A 56 -9.76 -0.49 6.09
C SER A 56 -10.45 -1.86 6.12
N GLN A 57 -10.51 -2.55 4.98
CA GLN A 57 -11.19 -3.84 4.87
C GLN A 57 -10.29 -5.00 5.31
N HIS A 58 -8.99 -4.93 5.02
CA HIS A 58 -8.04 -6.02 5.25
C HIS A 58 -6.74 -5.54 5.92
N PRO A 59 -6.82 -4.99 7.15
CA PRO A 59 -5.68 -4.40 7.85
C PRO A 59 -4.57 -5.40 8.20
N ASN A 60 -4.87 -6.70 8.23
CA ASN A 60 -3.92 -7.76 8.60
C ASN A 60 -3.32 -8.48 7.37
N SER A 61 -3.56 -7.97 6.16
CA SER A 61 -3.04 -8.56 4.93
C SER A 61 -1.57 -8.19 4.70
N GLY A 62 -0.82 -9.02 3.96
CA GLY A 62 0.54 -8.66 3.55
C GLY A 62 0.58 -7.42 2.63
N TYR A 63 -0.50 -7.16 1.89
CA TYR A 63 -0.68 -5.92 1.13
C TYR A 63 -0.76 -4.70 2.04
N ALA A 64 -1.55 -4.78 3.12
CA ALA A 64 -1.65 -3.71 4.11
C ALA A 64 -0.27 -3.38 4.72
N ASP A 65 0.49 -4.41 5.10
CA ASP A 65 1.86 -4.22 5.61
C ASP A 65 2.75 -3.50 4.58
N GLY A 66 2.74 -3.97 3.32
CA GLY A 66 3.55 -3.38 2.25
C GLY A 66 3.20 -1.92 1.96
N ILE A 67 1.90 -1.57 2.02
CA ILE A 67 1.44 -0.19 1.87
C ILE A 67 1.95 0.68 3.03
N LEU A 68 1.82 0.20 4.28
CA LEU A 68 2.27 0.94 5.46
C LEU A 68 3.79 1.14 5.45
N GLU A 69 4.55 0.10 5.11
CA GLU A 69 6.01 0.20 4.96
C GLU A 69 6.41 1.20 3.88
N ALA A 70 5.73 1.18 2.73
CA ALA A 70 6.02 2.10 1.64
C ALA A 70 5.73 3.55 2.03
N ARG A 71 4.63 3.80 2.76
CA ARG A 71 4.28 5.13 3.28
C ARG A 71 5.31 5.65 4.29
N GLN A 72 5.85 4.78 5.13
CA GLN A 72 6.90 5.14 6.09
C GLN A 72 8.26 5.42 5.41
N LYS A 73 8.63 4.59 4.43
CA LYS A 73 9.93 4.72 3.71
C LYS A 73 10.00 5.94 2.81
N LYS A 74 8.87 6.40 2.27
CA LYS A 74 8.83 7.58 1.39
C LYS A 74 7.63 8.48 1.73
N PRO A 75 7.75 9.36 2.73
CA PRO A 75 6.75 10.40 2.97
C PRO A 75 6.74 11.34 1.76
N GLY A 76 5.81 11.13 0.83
CA GLY A 76 5.68 11.91 -0.41
C GLY A 76 5.73 11.12 -1.72
N PHE A 77 6.05 9.81 -1.72
CA PHE A 77 6.00 8.99 -2.94
C PHE A 77 4.58 8.81 -3.50
N PHE A 78 3.59 9.03 -2.65
CA PHE A 78 2.18 8.91 -2.96
C PHE A 78 1.46 10.25 -3.05
N ALA A 79 2.18 11.37 -2.88
CA ALA A 79 1.59 12.67 -3.19
C ALA A 79 1.31 12.72 -4.70
N PRO A 80 0.18 13.30 -5.15
CA PRO A 80 -0.07 13.52 -6.56
C PRO A 80 1.14 14.26 -7.11
N GLN A 81 1.87 13.62 -8.04
CA GLN A 81 2.94 14.32 -8.72
C GLN A 81 2.29 15.49 -9.44
N LYS A 82 2.68 16.70 -9.06
CA LYS A 82 2.40 17.87 -9.87
C LYS A 82 2.95 17.54 -11.25
N LYS A 83 2.03 17.47 -12.21
CA LYS A 83 2.31 17.26 -13.61
C LYS A 83 3.21 18.43 -14.05
N GLU A 84 4.52 18.28 -13.90
CA GLU A 84 5.45 19.13 -14.63
C GLU A 84 5.23 18.79 -16.09
N VAL A 85 4.72 19.79 -16.80
CA VAL A 85 4.53 19.78 -18.23
C VAL A 85 5.84 19.32 -18.86
N SER A 86 5.72 18.27 -19.67
CA SER A 86 6.72 17.74 -20.56
C SER A 86 7.54 18.86 -21.22
N ALA A 87 8.82 18.94 -20.87
CA ALA A 87 9.82 19.44 -21.79
C ALA A 87 10.44 18.20 -22.47
N ASP A 88 10.11 18.06 -23.76
CA ASP A 88 10.82 17.32 -24.80
C ASP A 88 11.57 16.03 -24.44
N SER A 89 11.08 14.91 -24.98
CA SER A 89 11.87 14.05 -25.89
C SER A 89 10.98 12.90 -26.42
N GLU A 90 10.73 12.93 -27.72
CA GLU A 90 10.11 11.85 -28.49
C GLU A 90 10.86 10.50 -28.30
N PRO A 91 10.15 9.35 -28.28
CA PRO A 91 10.69 8.14 -28.84
C PRO A 91 10.32 8.07 -30.32
N SER A 92 11.33 8.16 -31.19
CA SER A 92 11.19 8.00 -32.64
C SER A 92 10.47 6.69 -32.98
N ALA A 93 9.51 6.79 -33.91
CA ALA A 93 8.86 5.62 -34.47
C ALA A 93 9.89 4.69 -35.14
N PRO A 94 9.74 3.36 -35.06
CA PRO A 94 10.57 2.46 -35.85
C PRO A 94 10.15 2.54 -37.31
N THR A 95 11.01 3.06 -38.18
CA THR A 95 10.83 2.94 -39.63
C THR A 95 11.15 1.51 -40.05
N CYS A 96 10.13 0.74 -40.45
CA CYS A 96 10.32 -0.47 -41.25
C CYS A 96 10.78 -0.07 -42.65
N SER A 97 12.02 -0.41 -43.00
CA SER A 97 12.48 -0.41 -44.39
C SER A 97 12.48 -1.85 -44.89
N SER A 98 11.79 -2.09 -46.02
CA SER A 98 11.86 -3.33 -46.81
C SER A 98 13.09 -3.36 -47.70
#